data_AF-A0A7V0P4J0-F1
#
_entry.id   AF-A0A7V0P4J0-F1
#
_cell.length_a   1.000
_cell.length_b   1.000
_cell.length_c   1.000
_cell.angle_alpha   90.00
_cell.angle_beta   90.00
_cell.angle_gamma   90.00
#
_symmetry.space_group_name_H-M   'P 1'
#
loop_
_entity.id
_entity.type
_entity.pdbx_description
1 polymer ?
#
loop_
_entity_poly.entity_id
_entity_poly.type
_entity_poly.pdbx_seq_one_letter_code
_entity_poly.pdbx_strand_id
1 'polypeptide(L)'
;MYEFPDLPIPVELERVDDKTIMIKTSGFQGGILVYKGRVTVVSLVEFFTKSMPGHGWVLDGTLNAKRSFLSFSKGHNAYCLIQICEGRMGFKTEVQIWVSEPLVQ
;
A
#
# COMPACT_ATOMS: atom_id res chain seq x y z
N MET A 1 -14.68 -10.34 0.53
CA MET A 1 -13.28 -9.90 0.38
C MET A 1 -13.29 -8.39 0.60
N TYR A 2 -12.49 -7.85 1.52
CA TYR A 2 -12.44 -6.41 1.72
C TYR A 2 -11.52 -5.83 0.65
N GLU A 3 -12.04 -4.91 -0.15
CA GLU A 3 -11.35 -4.37 -1.32
C GLU A 3 -11.25 -2.85 -1.17
N PHE A 4 -10.06 -2.33 -1.43
CA PHE A 4 -9.79 -0.91 -1.59
C PHE A 4 -9.67 -0.66 -3.09
N PRO A 5 -10.78 -0.43 -3.81
CA PRO A 5 -10.79 -0.36 -5.28
C PRO A 5 -9.97 0.83 -5.83
N ASP A 6 -9.74 1.81 -4.99
CA ASP A 6 -8.95 3.01 -5.24
C ASP A 6 -7.46 2.85 -4.86
N LEU A 7 -7.05 1.66 -4.45
CA LEU A 7 -5.66 1.35 -4.14
C LEU A 7 -5.03 0.55 -5.30
N PRO A 8 -4.35 1.22 -6.25
CA PRO A 8 -3.74 0.55 -7.38
C PRO A 8 -2.62 -0.40 -6.91
N ILE A 9 -2.67 -1.67 -7.35
CA ILE A 9 -1.64 -2.67 -7.10
C ILE A 9 -1.04 -3.10 -8.46
N PRO A 10 0.29 -3.09 -8.63
CA PRO A 10 0.93 -3.64 -9.83
C PRO A 10 0.56 -5.11 -10.06
N VAL A 11 0.30 -5.48 -11.31
CA VAL A 11 -0.12 -6.85 -11.67
C VAL A 11 0.98 -7.91 -11.44
N GLU A 12 2.23 -7.47 -11.32
CA GLU A 12 3.40 -8.30 -11.03
C GLU A 12 3.50 -8.69 -9.55
N LEU A 13 2.66 -8.11 -8.69
CA LEU A 13 2.59 -8.39 -7.27
C LEU A 13 1.52 -9.44 -6.96
N GLU A 14 1.90 -10.44 -6.19
CA GLU A 14 0.99 -11.46 -5.66
C GLU A 14 0.70 -11.16 -4.19
N ARG A 15 -0.57 -11.27 -3.79
CA ARG A 15 -0.99 -11.11 -2.39
C ARG A 15 -0.42 -12.23 -1.51
N VAL A 16 -0.11 -11.88 -0.26
CA VAL A 16 0.41 -12.78 0.78
C VAL A 16 -0.66 -12.92 1.85
N ASP A 17 -1.61 -13.83 1.63
CA ASP A 17 -2.83 -13.91 2.45
C ASP A 17 -2.56 -14.23 3.92
N ASP A 18 -1.56 -15.05 4.22
CA ASP A 18 -1.14 -15.41 5.59
C ASP A 18 -0.55 -14.24 6.38
N LYS A 19 -0.07 -13.20 5.69
CA LYS A 19 0.45 -11.96 6.30
C LYS A 19 -0.52 -10.79 6.20
N THR A 20 -1.63 -10.96 5.48
CA THR A 20 -2.60 -9.91 5.26
C THR A 20 -3.68 -9.95 6.32
N ILE A 21 -3.90 -8.81 6.99
CA ILE A 21 -4.88 -8.69 8.08
C ILE A 21 -5.83 -7.57 7.73
N MET A 22 -7.13 -7.83 7.85
CA MET A 22 -8.19 -6.86 7.59
C MET A 22 -9.08 -6.73 8.82
N ILE A 23 -9.52 -5.51 9.09
CA ILE A 23 -10.49 -5.20 10.13
C ILE A 23 -11.57 -4.28 9.57
N LYS A 24 -12.81 -4.55 9.94
CA LYS A 24 -13.93 -3.67 9.71
C LYS A 24 -14.65 -3.46 11.04
N THR A 25 -14.81 -2.21 11.41
CA THR A 25 -15.56 -1.80 12.61
C THR A 25 -16.83 -1.07 12.18
N SER A 26 -17.56 -0.47 13.12
CA SER A 26 -18.72 0.38 12.81
C SER A 26 -18.33 1.75 12.21
N GLY A 27 -17.11 2.24 12.45
CA GLY A 27 -16.69 3.58 12.03
C GLY A 27 -15.62 3.62 10.93
N PHE A 28 -14.88 2.53 10.73
CA PHE A 28 -13.83 2.48 9.71
C PHE A 28 -13.56 1.05 9.23
N GLN A 29 -12.94 0.94 8.06
CA GLN A 29 -12.31 -0.27 7.59
C GLN A 29 -10.83 -0.03 7.31
N GLY A 30 -10.02 -1.05 7.50
CA GLY A 30 -8.58 -0.92 7.35
C GLY A 30 -7.86 -2.24 7.50
N GLY A 31 -6.54 -2.18 7.48
CA GLY A 31 -5.72 -3.36 7.67
C GLY A 31 -4.30 -3.20 7.15
N ILE A 32 -3.63 -4.34 7.06
CA ILE A 32 -2.30 -4.51 6.53
C ILE A 32 -2.42 -5.46 5.35
N LEU A 33 -2.22 -4.95 4.13
CA LEU A 33 -2.12 -5.77 2.93
C LEU A 33 -0.65 -6.05 2.65
N VAL A 34 -0.32 -7.31 2.39
CA VAL A 34 1.06 -7.71 2.07
C VAL A 34 1.10 -8.32 0.68
N TYR A 35 2.04 -7.86 -0.13
CA TYR A 35 2.27 -8.32 -1.50
C TYR A 35 3.73 -8.64 -1.73
N LYS A 36 4.02 -9.51 -2.70
CA LYS A 36 5.38 -9.86 -3.10
C LYS A 36 5.48 -10.11 -4.60
N GLY A 37 6.57 -9.66 -5.23
CA GLY A 37 6.76 -9.84 -6.67
C GLY A 37 8.20 -9.61 -7.15
N ARG A 38 8.47 -9.96 -8.41
CA ARG A 38 9.78 -9.75 -9.05
C ARG A 38 9.81 -8.39 -9.74
N VAL A 39 9.82 -7.33 -8.94
CA VAL A 39 9.84 -5.94 -9.39
C VAL A 39 10.77 -5.15 -8.48
N THR A 40 11.46 -4.14 -9.02
CA THR A 40 12.44 -3.38 -8.24
C THR A 40 11.74 -2.42 -7.27
N VAL A 41 12.42 -2.08 -6.16
CA VAL A 41 11.94 -1.06 -5.22
C VAL A 41 11.69 0.27 -5.93
N VAL A 42 12.62 0.69 -6.80
CA VAL A 42 12.52 1.94 -7.55
C VAL A 42 11.28 1.96 -8.44
N SER A 43 11.03 0.88 -9.20
CA SER A 43 9.84 0.77 -10.05
C SER A 43 8.55 0.82 -9.25
N LEU A 44 8.51 0.19 -8.07
CA LEU A 44 7.34 0.25 -7.19
C LEU A 44 7.12 1.65 -6.61
N VAL A 45 8.19 2.32 -6.18
CA VAL A 45 8.10 3.71 -5.68
C VAL A 45 7.54 4.62 -6.77
N GLU A 46 8.06 4.52 -7.99
CA GLU A 46 7.55 5.27 -9.13
C GLU A 46 6.10 4.95 -9.45
N PHE A 47 5.73 3.66 -9.46
CA PHE A 47 4.37 3.22 -9.73
C PHE A 47 3.39 3.85 -8.76
N PHE A 48 3.60 3.72 -7.45
CA PHE A 48 2.67 4.25 -6.45
C PHE A 48 2.62 5.78 -6.50
N THR A 49 3.76 6.44 -6.65
CA THR A 49 3.82 7.91 -6.76
C THR A 49 3.03 8.44 -7.96
N LYS A 50 3.03 7.72 -9.09
CA LYS A 50 2.33 8.13 -10.32
C LYS A 50 0.86 7.70 -10.36
N SER A 51 0.53 6.52 -9.84
CA SER A 51 -0.81 5.94 -9.95
C SER A 51 -1.76 6.43 -8.84
N MET A 52 -1.30 6.48 -7.60
CA MET A 52 -2.13 6.84 -6.43
C MET A 52 -2.89 8.18 -6.61
N PRO A 53 -2.29 9.26 -7.15
CA PRO A 53 -3.01 10.51 -7.43
C PRO A 53 -4.20 10.37 -8.39
N GLY A 54 -4.10 9.47 -9.38
CA GLY A 54 -5.20 9.18 -10.30
C GLY A 54 -6.42 8.54 -9.61
N HIS A 55 -6.24 8.00 -8.41
CA HIS A 55 -7.29 7.43 -7.57
C HIS A 55 -7.67 8.34 -6.39
N GLY A 56 -7.23 9.60 -6.39
CA GLY A 56 -7.61 10.60 -5.38
C GLY A 56 -6.75 10.60 -4.11
N TRP A 57 -5.67 9.82 -4.07
CA TRP A 57 -4.70 9.86 -2.98
C TRP A 57 -3.70 11.01 -3.17
N VAL A 58 -3.40 11.72 -2.09
CA VAL A 58 -2.42 12.81 -2.05
C VAL A 58 -1.16 12.27 -1.39
N LEU A 59 0.00 12.49 -2.01
CA LEU A 59 1.28 12.13 -1.42
C LEU A 59 1.64 13.13 -0.32
N ASP A 60 1.60 12.70 0.94
CA ASP A 60 1.92 13.53 2.11
C ASP A 60 3.43 13.56 2.39
N GLY A 61 4.15 12.49 2.04
CA GLY A 61 5.59 12.40 2.31
C GLY A 61 6.24 11.10 1.84
N THR A 62 7.56 11.15 1.72
CA THR A 62 8.39 9.99 1.35
C THR A 62 9.60 9.89 2.26
N LEU A 63 10.04 8.66 2.52
CA LEU A 63 11.30 8.36 3.19
C LEU A 63 12.03 7.27 2.41
N ASN A 64 13.22 7.58 1.88
CA ASN A 64 14.03 6.64 1.13
C ASN A 64 15.35 6.38 1.88
N ALA A 65 15.43 5.23 2.57
CA ALA A 65 16.63 4.76 3.26
C ALA A 65 16.86 3.27 2.91
N LYS A 66 17.11 2.40 3.91
CA LYS A 66 17.15 0.93 3.68
C LYS A 66 15.80 0.33 3.26
N ARG A 67 14.72 1.07 3.49
CA ARG A 67 13.35 0.79 3.03
C ARG A 67 12.80 2.09 2.48
N SER A 68 11.87 1.98 1.54
CA SER A 68 11.12 3.11 1.02
C SER A 68 9.75 3.16 1.69
N PHE A 69 9.38 4.33 2.21
CA PHE A 69 8.05 4.60 2.73
C PHE A 69 7.40 5.71 1.92
N LEU A 70 6.12 5.53 1.58
CA LEU A 70 5.28 6.53 0.93
C LEU A 70 4.02 6.69 1.78
N SER A 71 3.76 7.91 2.26
CA SER A 71 2.57 8.24 3.03
C SER A 71 1.58 8.98 2.15
N PHE A 72 0.34 8.54 2.16
CA PHE A 72 -0.75 9.15 1.42
C PHE A 72 -1.98 9.38 2.29
N SER A 73 -2.75 10.39 1.92
CA SER A 73 -4.05 10.71 2.48
C SER A 73 -5.11 10.83 1.38
N LYS A 74 -6.38 10.60 1.71
CA LYS A 74 -7.51 10.75 0.78
C LYS A 74 -8.69 11.34 1.54
N GLY A 75 -9.25 12.45 1.05
CA GLY A 75 -10.36 13.15 1.71
C GLY A 75 -10.01 13.60 3.12
N HIS A 76 -10.95 13.45 4.07
CA HIS A 76 -10.76 13.96 5.43
C HIS A 76 -10.04 13.00 6.39
N ASN A 77 -10.23 11.68 6.24
CA ASN A 77 -9.82 10.72 7.27
C ASN A 77 -9.37 9.35 6.71
N ALA A 78 -9.00 9.26 5.43
CA ALA A 78 -8.39 8.05 4.88
C ALA A 78 -6.87 8.22 4.75
N TYR A 79 -6.13 7.20 5.14
CA TYR A 79 -4.68 7.19 5.19
C TYR A 79 -4.14 5.88 4.62
N CYS A 80 -3.03 5.97 3.91
CA CYS A 80 -2.32 4.83 3.34
C CYS A 80 -0.82 5.02 3.52
N LEU A 81 -0.18 4.12 4.27
CA LEU A 81 1.26 4.03 4.35
C LEU A 81 1.71 2.82 3.54
N ILE A 82 2.65 3.02 2.64
CA ILE A 82 3.23 1.94 1.84
C ILE A 82 4.70 1.82 2.23
N GLN A 83 5.12 0.65 2.70
CA GLN A 83 6.52 0.28 2.87
C GLN A 83 6.91 -0.70 1.78
N ILE A 84 8.04 -0.42 1.13
CA ILE A 84 8.65 -1.28 0.12
C ILE A 84 10.04 -1.67 0.61
N CYS A 85 10.32 -2.97 0.60
CA CYS A 85 11.63 -3.49 0.98
C CYS A 85 12.07 -4.64 0.07
N GLU A 86 13.36 -4.69 -0.22
CA GLU A 86 13.94 -5.83 -0.94
C GLU A 86 13.74 -7.12 -0.14
N GLY A 87 13.40 -8.19 -0.86
CA GLY A 87 13.38 -9.52 -0.29
C GLY A 87 14.79 -9.92 0.19
N ARG A 88 14.85 -10.72 1.26
CA ARG A 88 16.14 -11.28 1.71
C ARG A 88 16.81 -12.02 0.55
N MET A 89 18.14 -12.02 0.48
CA MET A 89 18.92 -12.76 -0.54
C MET A 89 18.54 -12.49 -2.02
N GLY A 90 17.99 -11.31 -2.34
CA GLY A 90 17.62 -10.97 -3.73
C GLY A 90 16.33 -11.65 -4.23
N PHE A 91 15.50 -12.16 -3.32
CA PHE A 91 14.18 -12.69 -3.65
C PHE A 91 13.16 -11.58 -3.97
N LYS A 92 11.90 -11.98 -4.20
CA LYS A 92 10.76 -11.08 -4.47
C LYS A 92 10.74 -9.90 -3.47
N THR A 93 10.63 -8.68 -4.00
CA THR A 93 10.38 -7.47 -3.22
C THR A 93 9.06 -7.60 -2.48
N GLU A 94 9.01 -7.16 -1.22
CA GLU A 94 7.80 -7.17 -0.40
C GLU A 94 7.23 -5.74 -0.30
N VAL A 95 5.92 -5.62 -0.44
CA VAL A 95 5.17 -4.39 -0.24
C VAL A 95 4.20 -4.62 0.90
N GLN A 96 4.27 -3.77 1.92
CA GLN A 96 3.35 -3.76 3.04
C GLN A 96 2.58 -2.45 3.02
N ILE A 97 1.25 -2.55 3.00
CA ILE A 97 0.35 -1.41 2.86
C ILE A 97 -0.53 -1.37 4.11
N TRP A 98 -0.35 -0.35 4.94
CA TRP A 98 -1.28 -0.03 6.01
C TRP A 98 -2.29 0.95 5.46
N VAL A 99 -3.55 0.57 5.45
CA VAL A 99 -4.62 1.40 4.91
C VAL A 99 -5.75 1.49 5.93
N SER A 100 -6.32 2.67 6.05
CA SER A 100 -7.50 2.93 6.88
C SER A 100 -8.36 3.95 6.16
N GLU A 101 -9.65 3.68 6.03
CA GLU A 101 -10.62 4.65 5.56
C GLU A 101 -11.90 4.60 6.40
N PRO A 102 -12.56 5.75 6.63
CA PRO A 102 -13.84 5.78 7.32
C PRO A 102 -14.85 4.99 6.51
N LEU A 103 -15.73 4.28 7.20
CA LEU A 103 -16.95 3.81 6.55
C LEU A 103 -17.86 5.03 6.44
N VAL A 104 -18.24 5.39 5.22
CA VAL A 104 -19.26 6.41 5.00
C VAL A 104 -20.50 5.98 5.78
N GLN A 105 -20.92 6.80 6.74
CA GLN A 105 -22.24 6.68 7.37
C GLN A 105 -23.26 7.39 6.51
#